data_AF-G2PLU7-F1
#
_entry.id   AF-G2PLU7-F1
#
_cell.length_a   1.000
_cell.length_b   1.000
_cell.length_c   1.000
_cell.angle_alpha   90.00
_cell.angle_beta   90.00
_cell.angle_gamma   90.00
#
_symmetry.space_group_name_H-M   'P 1'
#
loop_
_entity.id
_entity.type
_entity.pdbx_description
1 polymer ?
#
loop_
_entity_poly.entity_id
_entity_poly.type
_entity_poly.pdbx_seq_one_letter_code
_entity_poly.pdbx_strand_id
1 'polypeptide(L)'
;MKRFRTFSCLSCLGIMIFITGCEIEEVGNADELSATGLVTETSCDAIIDFNNIDAGTIVDEISSGNGISGVTISGVVSVYGENLNPARPDENHAMIFDTDNPTGGDEDLVVPDTDHQEVLIISEDLDSGDPDDDDIPGGTFTFDFSGFGPGHVAIGSFTTIDNEEAGEFKAYDGDGVMVASGPVAEISDNTEQTIMVNAANIVTLVVTLNGSGALDNFCINVTEEDSGCTYTQGFWKNEKKGAFPDPYNRSDVFFLSEMTWQKVLKTSPKGNAYFQAAHQYIAAVLNGANGASYPDEVEDAIELGTTLFDTYTPAEIADLKGNDELRAQFRMVNDVLDDYNNGRIGPGHCDD
;
A
#
# COMPACT_ATOMS: atom_id res chain seq x y z
N MET A 1 -33.51 -55.40 -40.98
CA MET A 1 -33.04 -54.00 -41.12
C MET A 1 -33.85 -53.11 -40.17
N LYS A 2 -33.18 -52.27 -39.38
CA LYS A 2 -33.71 -51.11 -38.62
C LYS A 2 -34.86 -51.33 -37.61
N ARG A 3 -34.45 -51.51 -36.34
CA ARG A 3 -34.76 -50.74 -35.11
C ARG A 3 -36.16 -50.12 -34.84
N PHE A 4 -36.56 -50.31 -33.57
CA PHE A 4 -37.22 -49.40 -32.61
C PHE A 4 -38.76 -49.34 -32.50
N ARG A 5 -39.33 -49.82 -31.39
CA ARG A 5 -39.72 -49.06 -30.16
C ARG A 5 -40.60 -49.95 -29.24
N THR A 6 -40.34 -49.93 -27.94
CA THR A 6 -41.10 -50.66 -26.90
C THR A 6 -42.09 -49.76 -26.16
N PHE A 7 -43.21 -50.38 -25.82
CA PHE A 7 -44.44 -49.82 -25.24
C PHE A 7 -44.47 -49.93 -23.71
N SER A 8 -45.26 -49.03 -23.12
CA SER A 8 -45.88 -49.04 -21.80
C SER A 8 -46.58 -50.36 -21.44
N CYS A 9 -46.68 -50.72 -20.14
CA CYS A 9 -47.97 -50.95 -19.44
C CYS A 9 -47.86 -51.55 -18.01
N LEU A 10 -48.73 -51.05 -17.11
CA LEU A 10 -49.56 -51.76 -16.09
C LEU A 10 -48.87 -52.61 -14.99
N SER A 11 -49.34 -52.79 -13.75
CA SER A 11 -50.64 -52.60 -13.09
C SER A 11 -50.53 -52.93 -11.57
N CYS A 12 -51.49 -52.39 -10.78
CA CYS A 12 -52.19 -52.98 -9.62
C CYS A 12 -51.48 -53.39 -8.30
N LEU A 13 -51.78 -52.59 -7.26
CA LEU A 13 -52.55 -52.88 -6.02
C LEU A 13 -52.16 -54.08 -5.10
N GLY A 14 -51.80 -53.75 -3.84
CA GLY A 14 -52.14 -54.60 -2.67
C GLY A 14 -51.25 -54.52 -1.42
N ILE A 15 -51.82 -53.97 -0.33
CA ILE A 15 -51.85 -54.56 1.05
C ILE A 15 -50.71 -54.29 2.08
N MET A 16 -51.19 -53.87 3.27
CA MET A 16 -50.73 -53.98 4.68
C MET A 16 -49.53 -53.21 5.25
N ILE A 17 -49.85 -52.49 6.33
CA ILE A 17 -49.00 -51.96 7.41
C ILE A 17 -48.64 -53.10 8.37
N PHE A 18 -47.38 -53.20 8.82
CA PHE A 18 -46.98 -53.60 10.17
C PHE A 18 -45.58 -53.06 10.52
N ILE A 19 -45.44 -52.57 11.75
CA ILE A 19 -44.26 -51.98 12.38
C ILE A 19 -43.44 -53.11 13.03
N THR A 20 -42.12 -53.12 12.90
CA THR A 20 -41.18 -53.64 13.92
C THR A 20 -39.80 -53.01 13.71
N GLY A 21 -39.25 -52.44 14.79
CA GLY A 21 -37.93 -51.82 14.82
C GLY A 21 -36.76 -52.83 14.84
N CYS A 22 -35.56 -52.28 14.68
CA CYS A 22 -34.30 -52.94 14.98
C CYS A 22 -33.31 -51.87 15.44
N GLU A 23 -32.82 -52.01 16.68
CA GLU A 23 -31.73 -51.25 17.30
C GLU A 23 -30.40 -51.57 16.61
N ILE A 24 -29.51 -50.59 16.49
CA ILE A 24 -28.06 -50.81 16.35
C ILE A 24 -27.33 -49.77 17.20
N GLU A 25 -26.55 -50.27 18.17
CA GLU A 25 -25.59 -49.55 19.02
C GLU A 25 -24.30 -49.17 18.26
N GLU A 26 -23.62 -48.16 18.79
CA GLU A 26 -22.38 -47.54 18.30
C GLU A 26 -21.13 -48.45 18.28
N VAL A 27 -20.22 -48.18 17.34
CA VAL A 27 -18.77 -48.36 17.55
C VAL A 27 -17.98 -47.28 16.77
N GLY A 28 -17.27 -46.43 17.53
CA GLY A 28 -15.82 -46.20 17.35
C GLY A 28 -15.32 -45.40 16.15
N ASN A 29 -15.07 -44.13 16.41
CA ASN A 29 -14.18 -43.22 15.70
C ASN A 29 -12.75 -43.77 15.53
N ALA A 30 -12.22 -43.73 14.30
CA ALA A 30 -10.91 -43.17 13.97
C ALA A 30 -10.62 -43.41 12.48
N ASP A 31 -10.40 -42.29 11.79
CA ASP A 31 -9.50 -42.09 10.64
C ASP A 31 -10.22 -41.37 9.49
N GLU A 32 -10.35 -40.05 9.63
CA GLU A 32 -10.54 -39.19 8.47
C GLU A 32 -9.55 -38.03 8.57
N LEU A 33 -8.41 -38.22 7.91
CA LEU A 33 -7.51 -37.16 7.47
C LEU A 33 -8.31 -36.18 6.59
N SER A 34 -8.84 -35.13 7.21
CA SER A 34 -9.21 -33.90 6.49
C SER A 34 -8.06 -32.92 6.67
N ALA A 35 -7.26 -32.79 5.61
CA ALA A 35 -6.39 -31.64 5.42
C ALA A 35 -7.29 -30.41 5.23
N THR A 36 -7.73 -29.84 6.34
CA THR A 36 -8.29 -28.50 6.37
C THR A 36 -7.12 -27.56 6.20
N GLY A 37 -7.07 -26.90 5.04
CA GLY A 37 -6.09 -25.88 4.75
C GLY A 37 -6.07 -24.88 5.90
N LEU A 38 -4.88 -24.70 6.47
CA LEU A 38 -4.58 -23.61 7.37
C LEU A 38 -4.85 -22.33 6.57
N VAL A 39 -6.00 -21.69 6.81
CA VAL A 39 -6.18 -20.28 6.46
C VAL A 39 -5.08 -19.56 7.23
N THR A 40 -4.07 -19.07 6.50
CA THR A 40 -3.11 -18.15 7.06
C THR A 40 -3.91 -16.90 7.41
N GLU A 41 -4.20 -16.73 8.72
CA GLU A 41 -4.48 -15.43 9.32
C GLU A 41 -3.54 -14.43 8.63
N THR A 42 -4.10 -13.55 7.80
CA THR A 42 -3.30 -12.54 7.13
C THR A 42 -2.97 -11.54 8.22
N SER A 43 -1.80 -11.71 8.85
CA SER A 43 -1.36 -10.80 9.90
C SER A 43 -1.21 -9.41 9.29
N CYS A 44 -1.86 -8.40 9.87
CA CYS A 44 -1.67 -7.01 9.50
C CYS A 44 -0.29 -6.55 9.97
N ASP A 45 0.42 -5.79 9.14
CA ASP A 45 1.63 -5.06 9.58
C ASP A 45 1.24 -3.93 10.55
N ALA A 46 0.17 -3.20 10.22
CA ALA A 46 -0.37 -2.13 11.03
C ALA A 46 -1.90 -2.17 11.06
N ILE A 47 -2.49 -1.56 12.09
CA ILE A 47 -3.93 -1.41 12.25
C ILE A 47 -4.23 0.08 12.40
N ILE A 48 -5.08 0.63 11.52
CA ILE A 48 -5.68 1.94 11.78
C ILE A 48 -6.83 1.69 12.75
N ASP A 49 -6.60 2.04 14.00
CA ASP A 49 -7.50 1.81 15.13
C ASP A 49 -7.91 3.10 15.83
N PHE A 50 -7.46 4.25 15.31
CA PHE A 50 -7.70 5.62 15.81
C PHE A 50 -7.32 5.89 17.27
N ASN A 51 -6.83 4.88 17.99
CA ASN A 51 -6.41 4.95 19.36
C ASN A 51 -5.25 5.93 19.56
N ASN A 52 -5.15 6.47 20.77
CA ASN A 52 -4.20 7.53 21.15
C ASN A 52 -4.48 8.89 20.49
N ILE A 53 -5.71 9.13 20.03
CA ILE A 53 -6.19 10.44 19.61
C ILE A 53 -7.37 10.82 20.53
N ASP A 54 -7.35 12.02 21.12
CA ASP A 54 -8.41 12.44 22.04
C ASP A 54 -9.76 12.58 21.32
N ALA A 55 -10.87 12.16 21.96
CA ALA A 55 -12.23 12.39 21.47
C ALA A 55 -12.51 13.85 21.11
N GLY A 56 -13.28 14.07 20.05
CA GLY A 56 -13.59 15.40 19.50
C GLY A 56 -12.48 16.02 18.68
N THR A 57 -11.35 15.35 18.51
CA THR A 57 -10.31 15.77 17.58
C THR A 57 -10.78 15.59 16.14
N ILE A 58 -10.67 16.65 15.33
CA ILE A 58 -10.75 16.54 13.86
C ILE A 58 -9.45 15.92 13.35
N VAL A 59 -9.58 14.84 12.58
CA VAL A 59 -8.45 14.05 12.09
C VAL A 59 -8.14 14.43 10.65
N ASP A 60 -7.08 15.23 10.48
CA ASP A 60 -6.52 15.54 9.15
C ASP A 60 -5.46 14.50 8.73
N GLU A 61 -4.74 13.93 9.70
CA GLU A 61 -3.70 12.93 9.46
C GLU A 61 -3.53 11.97 10.65
N ILE A 62 -3.14 10.73 10.36
CA ILE A 62 -2.77 9.71 11.35
C ILE A 62 -1.40 9.09 11.00
N SER A 63 -0.72 8.54 12.00
CA SER A 63 0.61 7.93 11.82
C SER A 63 0.87 6.85 12.89
N SER A 64 1.94 6.06 12.72
CA SER A 64 2.31 5.04 13.71
C SER A 64 2.46 5.65 15.12
N GLY A 65 1.66 5.17 16.06
CA GLY A 65 1.57 5.65 17.45
C GLY A 65 0.58 6.78 17.68
N ASN A 66 -0.12 7.26 16.65
CA ASN A 66 -1.16 8.29 16.70
C ASN A 66 -2.29 7.93 15.71
N GLY A 67 -3.22 7.08 16.17
CA GLY A 67 -4.29 6.50 15.35
C GLY A 67 -3.92 5.26 14.54
N ILE A 68 -2.66 4.82 14.60
CA ILE A 68 -2.19 3.58 13.97
C ILE A 68 -1.34 2.78 14.94
N SER A 69 -1.70 1.54 15.20
CA SER A 69 -0.93 0.57 16.00
C SER A 69 -0.25 -0.50 15.12
N GLY A 70 0.66 -1.29 15.72
CA GLY A 70 1.42 -2.34 15.02
C GLY A 70 2.87 -1.96 14.70
N VAL A 71 3.37 -2.41 13.55
CA VAL A 71 4.71 -2.09 13.06
C VAL A 71 4.81 -0.59 12.78
N THR A 72 5.93 0.02 13.16
CA THR A 72 6.19 1.43 12.85
C THR A 72 6.49 1.59 11.36
N ILE A 73 5.64 2.34 10.68
CA ILE A 73 5.76 2.71 9.27
C ILE A 73 5.93 4.23 9.21
N SER A 74 6.89 4.69 8.42
CA SER A 74 7.16 6.12 8.28
C SER A 74 6.08 6.83 7.47
N GLY A 75 5.85 8.11 7.77
CA GLY A 75 4.90 8.93 7.03
C GLY A 75 3.55 9.04 7.72
N VAL A 76 2.56 9.54 6.98
CA VAL A 76 1.20 9.85 7.47
C VAL A 76 0.15 9.38 6.47
N VAL A 77 -1.00 8.95 6.96
CA VAL A 77 -2.22 8.79 6.14
C VAL A 77 -3.04 10.05 6.32
N SER A 78 -3.38 10.75 5.23
CA SER A 78 -4.29 11.90 5.31
C SER A 78 -5.73 11.41 5.36
N VAL A 79 -6.56 12.07 6.15
CA VAL A 79 -7.95 11.69 6.41
C VAL A 79 -8.85 12.88 6.15
N TYR A 80 -9.97 12.66 5.46
CA TYR A 80 -10.98 13.68 5.23
C TYR A 80 -12.39 13.09 5.30
N GLY A 81 -13.25 13.68 6.12
CA GLY A 81 -14.68 13.37 6.21
C GLY A 81 -15.49 14.44 5.48
N GLU A 82 -16.21 14.06 4.44
CA GLU A 82 -17.18 14.91 3.75
C GLU A 82 -18.57 14.69 4.34
N ASN A 83 -19.10 15.70 5.01
CA ASN A 83 -20.52 15.77 5.39
C ASN A 83 -21.28 16.55 4.29
N LEU A 84 -22.42 16.02 3.84
CA LEU A 84 -23.25 16.64 2.79
C LEU A 84 -24.21 17.72 3.33
N ASN A 85 -24.09 18.09 4.62
CA ASN A 85 -24.79 19.19 5.24
C ASN A 85 -24.41 20.52 4.57
N PRO A 86 -25.36 21.22 3.93
CA PRO A 86 -25.07 22.46 3.20
C PRO A 86 -24.73 23.65 4.13
N ALA A 87 -24.79 23.48 5.45
CA ALA A 87 -24.43 24.53 6.41
C ALA A 87 -22.91 24.72 6.52
N ARG A 88 -22.11 23.67 6.30
CA ARG A 88 -20.64 23.69 6.40
C ARG A 88 -19.97 22.91 5.26
N PRO A 89 -20.24 23.26 3.99
CA PRO A 89 -19.53 22.64 2.89
C PRO A 89 -18.06 23.01 2.97
N ASP A 90 -17.17 22.06 2.68
CA ASP A 90 -15.71 22.24 2.61
C ASP A 90 -14.94 22.25 3.96
N GLU A 91 -15.54 21.78 5.06
CA GLU A 91 -14.83 21.50 6.31
C GLU A 91 -14.54 19.99 6.42
N ASN A 92 -13.48 19.60 7.13
CA ASN A 92 -13.19 18.19 7.43
C ASN A 92 -14.04 17.77 8.64
N HIS A 93 -14.93 16.80 8.43
CA HIS A 93 -15.83 16.27 9.46
C HIS A 93 -15.34 14.95 10.06
N ALA A 94 -14.18 14.42 9.66
CA ALA A 94 -13.61 13.22 10.25
C ALA A 94 -13.23 13.50 11.72
N MET A 95 -13.98 12.97 12.67
CA MET A 95 -13.83 13.25 14.09
C MET A 95 -13.67 11.95 14.89
N ILE A 96 -12.90 12.00 15.98
CA ILE A 96 -12.81 10.89 16.93
C ILE A 96 -14.01 10.88 17.88
N PHE A 97 -14.66 9.73 17.97
CA PHE A 97 -15.69 9.41 18.95
C PHE A 97 -15.17 8.38 19.96
N ASP A 98 -15.48 8.57 21.24
CA ASP A 98 -15.10 7.66 22.33
C ASP A 98 -16.30 6.76 22.68
N THR A 99 -16.21 5.50 22.27
CA THR A 99 -17.25 4.48 22.50
C THR A 99 -17.39 4.07 23.97
N ASP A 100 -16.39 4.33 24.81
CA ASP A 100 -16.45 4.11 26.26
C ASP A 100 -17.18 5.24 27.01
N ASN A 101 -17.21 6.44 26.42
CA ASN A 101 -17.85 7.63 26.99
C ASN A 101 -18.70 8.37 25.93
N PRO A 102 -19.77 7.74 25.40
CA PRO A 102 -20.53 8.31 24.30
C PRO A 102 -21.16 9.66 24.65
N THR A 103 -21.19 10.52 23.65
CA THR A 103 -21.71 11.89 23.65
C THR A 103 -22.70 12.05 22.49
N GLY A 104 -23.28 13.23 22.28
CA GLY A 104 -24.06 13.54 21.07
C GLY A 104 -25.48 12.99 21.04
N GLY A 105 -25.72 11.87 21.71
CA GLY A 105 -26.93 11.07 21.52
C GLY A 105 -26.69 9.79 20.71
N ASP A 106 -25.43 9.48 20.37
CA ASP A 106 -25.05 8.33 19.55
C ASP A 106 -24.58 7.16 20.43
N GLU A 107 -25.44 6.80 21.40
CA GLU A 107 -25.20 5.65 22.27
C GLU A 107 -25.35 4.30 21.54
N ASP A 108 -25.85 4.33 20.30
CA ASP A 108 -26.00 3.23 19.37
C ASP A 108 -24.67 2.82 18.70
N LEU A 109 -23.71 3.75 18.57
CA LEU A 109 -22.32 3.46 18.20
C LEU A 109 -21.55 2.56 19.20
N VAL A 110 -22.14 2.25 20.37
CA VAL A 110 -21.55 1.33 21.35
C VAL A 110 -21.92 -0.12 21.02
N VAL A 111 -20.93 -0.96 20.74
CA VAL A 111 -21.13 -2.40 20.48
C VAL A 111 -21.00 -3.22 21.78
N PRO A 112 -22.03 -3.95 22.23
CA PRO A 112 -21.99 -4.72 23.47
C PRO A 112 -20.90 -5.79 23.45
N ASP A 113 -20.15 -5.88 24.55
CA ASP A 113 -19.06 -6.84 24.77
C ASP A 113 -17.83 -6.66 23.84
N THR A 114 -17.79 -5.60 23.02
CA THR A 114 -16.63 -5.16 22.23
C THR A 114 -16.20 -3.78 22.72
N ASP A 115 -14.90 -3.57 22.87
CA ASP A 115 -14.32 -2.29 23.26
C ASP A 115 -13.48 -1.78 22.10
N HIS A 116 -14.00 -0.75 21.42
CA HIS A 116 -13.30 -0.09 20.32
C HIS A 116 -12.44 1.09 20.82
N GLN A 117 -12.67 1.58 22.04
CA GLN A 117 -12.14 2.84 22.54
C GLN A 117 -12.50 3.99 21.58
N GLU A 118 -11.56 4.39 20.72
CA GLU A 118 -11.69 5.50 19.79
C GLU A 118 -12.03 5.04 18.37
N VAL A 119 -13.09 5.60 17.78
CA VAL A 119 -13.54 5.30 16.41
C VAL A 119 -13.67 6.57 15.58
N LEU A 120 -13.67 6.43 14.25
CA LEU A 120 -13.80 7.57 13.34
C LEU A 120 -15.24 7.72 12.84
N ILE A 121 -15.80 8.91 13.02
CA ILE A 121 -17.13 9.31 12.57
C ILE A 121 -17.07 10.48 11.59
N ILE A 122 -18.15 10.71 10.84
CA ILE A 122 -18.40 12.01 10.18
C ILE A 122 -19.25 12.81 11.14
N SER A 123 -18.70 13.90 11.71
CA SER A 123 -19.46 14.68 12.69
C SER A 123 -20.63 15.43 12.06
N GLU A 124 -21.78 15.52 12.74
CA GLU A 124 -22.93 16.28 12.24
C GLU A 124 -22.70 17.81 12.32
N ASP A 125 -22.00 18.29 13.35
CA ASP A 125 -21.92 19.73 13.64
C ASP A 125 -20.54 20.27 14.05
N LEU A 126 -19.52 19.42 14.08
CA LEU A 126 -18.13 19.72 14.46
C LEU A 126 -17.94 20.23 15.91
N ASP A 127 -18.87 19.95 16.83
CA ASP A 127 -18.67 20.24 18.25
C ASP A 127 -17.76 19.20 18.91
N SER A 128 -16.47 19.52 18.98
CA SER A 128 -15.47 18.71 19.70
C SER A 128 -15.80 18.42 21.18
N GLY A 129 -16.75 19.14 21.80
CA GLY A 129 -17.18 18.92 23.17
C GLY A 129 -18.28 17.88 23.33
N ASP A 130 -18.95 17.52 22.23
CA ASP A 130 -20.05 16.57 22.16
C ASP A 130 -19.98 15.76 20.84
N PRO A 131 -18.88 15.02 20.56
CA PRO A 131 -18.74 14.29 19.31
C PRO A 131 -19.95 13.41 19.01
N ASP A 132 -20.45 13.56 17.79
CA ASP A 132 -21.70 12.99 17.32
C ASP A 132 -21.67 12.72 15.82
N ASP A 133 -22.21 11.60 15.34
CA ASP A 133 -22.12 11.24 13.94
C ASP A 133 -23.32 11.70 13.10
N ASP A 134 -23.09 11.84 11.78
CA ASP A 134 -24.06 12.38 10.84
C ASP A 134 -24.95 11.28 10.22
N ASP A 135 -26.26 11.49 10.24
CA ASP A 135 -27.24 10.58 9.64
C ASP A 135 -27.60 10.92 8.18
N ILE A 136 -26.94 11.91 7.57
CA ILE A 136 -27.27 12.37 6.22
C ILE A 136 -26.72 11.38 5.18
N PRO A 137 -27.56 10.88 4.26
CA PRO A 137 -27.10 9.92 3.27
C PRO A 137 -26.01 10.46 2.34
N GLY A 138 -24.89 9.74 2.29
CA GLY A 138 -23.80 9.97 1.34
C GLY A 138 -22.55 10.60 1.95
N GLY A 139 -22.45 10.67 3.28
CA GLY A 139 -21.22 11.04 3.96
C GLY A 139 -20.06 10.15 3.52
N THR A 140 -18.88 10.74 3.27
CA THR A 140 -17.71 9.97 2.82
C THR A 140 -16.47 10.18 3.68
N PHE A 141 -15.78 9.09 3.96
CA PHE A 141 -14.43 9.09 4.51
C PHE A 141 -13.45 8.85 3.38
N THR A 142 -12.45 9.72 3.23
CA THR A 142 -11.35 9.57 2.29
C THR A 142 -10.05 9.40 3.06
N PHE A 143 -9.36 8.28 2.81
CA PHE A 143 -8.01 8.01 3.31
C PHE A 143 -7.03 8.08 2.14
N ASP A 144 -5.99 8.90 2.27
CA ASP A 144 -4.90 9.03 1.31
C ASP A 144 -3.59 8.50 1.90
N PHE A 145 -3.12 7.39 1.33
CA PHE A 145 -1.92 6.66 1.73
C PHE A 145 -0.67 7.11 0.97
N SER A 146 -0.74 8.09 0.07
CA SER A 146 0.40 8.57 -0.72
C SER A 146 1.57 9.08 0.13
N GLY A 147 1.28 9.57 1.35
CA GLY A 147 2.26 10.01 2.33
C GLY A 147 2.72 8.94 3.32
N PHE A 148 2.25 7.69 3.22
CA PHE A 148 2.47 6.61 4.19
C PHE A 148 3.27 5.45 3.61
N GLY A 149 4.35 5.05 4.28
CA GLY A 149 5.25 3.98 3.84
C GLY A 149 5.75 4.22 2.40
N PRO A 150 5.59 3.26 1.47
CA PRO A 150 5.96 3.40 0.06
C PRO A 150 4.95 4.22 -0.77
N GLY A 151 4.03 4.93 -0.13
CA GLY A 151 2.98 5.74 -0.79
C GLY A 151 1.78 4.93 -1.29
N HIS A 152 1.68 3.66 -0.89
CA HIS A 152 0.55 2.78 -1.17
C HIS A 152 0.54 1.63 -0.17
N VAL A 153 -0.62 0.99 -0.01
CA VAL A 153 -0.80 -0.12 0.94
C VAL A 153 -1.59 -1.26 0.33
N ALA A 154 -1.55 -2.42 1.00
CA ALA A 154 -2.57 -3.44 0.87
C ALA A 154 -3.53 -3.37 2.05
N ILE A 155 -4.83 -3.40 1.77
CA ILE A 155 -5.88 -3.40 2.79
C ILE A 155 -6.55 -4.76 2.78
N GLY A 156 -6.48 -5.46 3.91
CA GLY A 156 -7.16 -6.73 4.13
C GLY A 156 -8.65 -6.51 4.39
N SER A 157 -8.94 -5.70 5.40
CA SER A 157 -10.29 -5.42 5.87
C SER A 157 -10.37 -4.10 6.65
N PHE A 158 -11.57 -3.67 6.98
CA PHE A 158 -11.88 -2.68 8.00
C PHE A 158 -13.20 -3.03 8.68
N THR A 159 -13.48 -2.41 9.82
CA THR A 159 -14.73 -2.59 10.57
C THR A 159 -15.63 -1.37 10.39
N THR A 160 -16.92 -1.61 10.24
CA THR A 160 -17.95 -0.56 10.35
C THR A 160 -18.84 -0.86 11.54
N ILE A 161 -19.20 0.17 12.27
CA ILE A 161 -20.12 0.10 13.41
C ILE A 161 -21.38 0.85 13.02
N ASP A 162 -22.51 0.27 13.40
CA ASP A 162 -23.83 0.89 13.34
C ASP A 162 -24.26 1.47 11.98
N ASN A 163 -23.88 0.80 10.89
CA ASN A 163 -24.26 1.25 9.55
C ASN A 163 -25.69 0.78 9.21
N GLU A 164 -26.70 1.57 9.53
CA GLU A 164 -28.12 1.26 9.34
C GLU A 164 -28.58 1.30 7.87
N GLU A 165 -27.88 2.06 7.02
CA GLU A 165 -28.15 2.14 5.58
C GLU A 165 -26.99 1.58 4.75
N ALA A 166 -27.30 0.72 3.78
CA ALA A 166 -26.27 0.14 2.92
C ALA A 166 -25.43 1.21 2.20
N GLY A 167 -24.11 1.15 2.40
CA GLY A 167 -23.10 2.01 1.81
C GLY A 167 -22.20 1.29 0.80
N GLU A 168 -21.04 1.85 0.52
CA GLU A 168 -20.03 1.24 -0.35
C GLU A 168 -18.61 1.70 -0.01
N PHE A 169 -17.62 0.92 -0.42
CA PHE A 169 -16.23 1.38 -0.47
C PHE A 169 -15.69 1.31 -1.90
N LYS A 170 -14.73 2.20 -2.20
CA LYS A 170 -13.99 2.25 -3.46
C LYS A 170 -12.52 2.53 -3.15
N ALA A 171 -11.63 1.71 -3.68
CA ALA A 171 -10.19 1.85 -3.54
C ALA A 171 -9.55 2.12 -4.90
N TYR A 172 -8.57 3.02 -4.92
CA TYR A 172 -7.90 3.51 -6.12
C TYR A 172 -6.38 3.41 -5.98
N ASP A 173 -5.69 3.14 -7.09
CA ASP A 173 -4.23 3.24 -7.19
C ASP A 173 -3.77 4.69 -7.44
N GLY A 174 -2.45 4.88 -7.56
CA GLY A 174 -1.83 6.20 -7.75
C GLY A 174 -2.16 6.87 -9.09
N ASP A 175 -2.66 6.12 -10.07
CA ASP A 175 -3.14 6.65 -11.34
C ASP A 175 -4.65 7.00 -11.30
N GLY A 176 -5.29 6.81 -10.14
CA GLY A 176 -6.73 7.01 -9.93
C GLY A 176 -7.59 5.89 -10.55
N VAL A 177 -7.00 4.73 -10.86
CA VAL A 177 -7.74 3.57 -11.35
C VAL A 177 -8.30 2.79 -10.16
N MET A 178 -9.59 2.47 -10.22
CA MET A 178 -10.25 1.69 -9.17
C MET A 178 -9.71 0.25 -9.16
N VAL A 179 -9.11 -0.15 -8.04
CA VAL A 179 -8.52 -1.48 -7.83
C VAL A 179 -9.43 -2.41 -7.03
N ALA A 180 -10.32 -1.86 -6.21
CA ALA A 180 -11.34 -2.62 -5.49
C ALA A 180 -12.59 -1.77 -5.22
N SER A 181 -13.74 -2.45 -5.09
CA SER A 181 -14.97 -1.87 -4.56
C SER A 181 -15.85 -2.96 -3.99
N GLY A 182 -16.75 -2.59 -3.09
CA GLY A 182 -17.69 -3.53 -2.49
C GLY A 182 -18.75 -2.82 -1.66
N PRO A 183 -19.82 -3.53 -1.30
CA PRO A 183 -20.87 -2.99 -0.45
C PRO A 183 -20.38 -2.89 1.01
N VAL A 184 -20.87 -1.87 1.70
CA VAL A 184 -20.98 -1.85 3.17
C VAL A 184 -22.44 -2.20 3.47
N ALA A 185 -22.70 -3.35 4.11
CA ALA A 185 -24.08 -3.82 4.26
C ALA A 185 -24.83 -3.04 5.35
N GLU A 186 -26.15 -2.97 5.25
CA GLU A 186 -26.96 -2.55 6.39
C GLU A 186 -26.81 -3.54 7.55
N ILE A 187 -26.56 -3.03 8.74
CA ILE A 187 -26.58 -3.73 10.02
C ILE A 187 -27.52 -2.97 10.96
N SER A 188 -27.71 -3.44 12.19
CA SER A 188 -28.61 -2.79 13.17
C SER A 188 -27.82 -2.00 14.21
N ASP A 189 -28.52 -1.14 14.96
CA ASP A 189 -28.04 -0.52 16.21
C ASP A 189 -27.14 -1.44 17.02
N ASN A 190 -26.06 -0.88 17.56
CA ASN A 190 -25.16 -1.55 18.49
C ASN A 190 -24.46 -2.79 17.90
N THR A 191 -24.30 -2.87 16.58
CA THR A 191 -23.59 -3.98 15.91
C THR A 191 -22.44 -3.51 15.04
N GLU A 192 -21.53 -4.43 14.74
CA GLU A 192 -20.41 -4.21 13.83
C GLU A 192 -20.39 -5.26 12.72
N GLN A 193 -19.68 -4.92 11.63
CA GLN A 193 -19.31 -5.87 10.59
C GLN A 193 -17.88 -5.63 10.12
N THR A 194 -17.19 -6.69 9.73
CA THR A 194 -15.92 -6.61 9.03
C THR A 194 -16.14 -6.63 7.52
N ILE A 195 -15.66 -5.59 6.85
CA ILE A 195 -15.66 -5.46 5.39
C ILE A 195 -14.33 -5.94 4.85
N MET A 196 -14.37 -6.96 3.98
CA MET A 196 -13.17 -7.48 3.32
C MET A 196 -12.85 -6.66 2.06
N VAL A 197 -11.65 -6.08 2.01
CA VAL A 197 -11.14 -5.34 0.86
C VAL A 197 -10.26 -6.24 0.00
N ASN A 198 -9.28 -6.92 0.61
CA ASN A 198 -8.34 -7.86 -0.02
C ASN A 198 -7.71 -7.34 -1.33
N ALA A 199 -7.23 -6.10 -1.32
CA ALA A 199 -6.59 -5.48 -2.47
C ALA A 199 -5.30 -4.77 -2.09
N ALA A 200 -4.38 -4.69 -3.05
CA ALA A 200 -3.05 -4.10 -2.92
C ALA A 200 -2.90 -2.87 -3.84
N ASN A 201 -1.80 -2.14 -3.67
CA ASN A 201 -1.49 -0.91 -4.40
C ASN A 201 -2.55 0.18 -4.24
N ILE A 202 -3.19 0.23 -3.07
CA ILE A 202 -4.20 1.22 -2.75
C ILE A 202 -3.48 2.50 -2.30
N VAL A 203 -3.72 3.58 -3.01
CA VAL A 203 -3.29 4.95 -2.64
C VAL A 203 -4.44 5.70 -2.00
N THR A 204 -5.67 5.50 -2.47
CA THR A 204 -6.86 6.16 -1.90
C THR A 204 -7.93 5.15 -1.59
N LEU A 205 -8.49 5.20 -0.38
CA LEU A 205 -9.71 4.48 0.00
C LEU A 205 -10.81 5.49 0.30
N VAL A 206 -11.96 5.33 -0.34
CA VAL A 206 -13.18 6.08 -0.05
C VAL A 206 -14.22 5.12 0.51
N VAL A 207 -14.75 5.42 1.69
CA VAL A 207 -15.87 4.69 2.31
C VAL A 207 -17.06 5.64 2.39
N THR A 208 -18.20 5.23 1.88
CA THR A 208 -19.45 6.00 1.91
C THR A 208 -20.44 5.29 2.81
N LEU A 209 -20.93 6.00 3.83
CA LEU A 209 -22.06 5.59 4.64
C LEU A 209 -23.30 6.40 4.22
N ASN A 210 -24.48 5.82 4.34
CA ASN A 210 -25.74 6.44 3.90
C ASN A 210 -26.66 6.82 5.07
N GLY A 211 -26.10 6.85 6.27
CA GLY A 211 -26.71 7.22 7.53
C GLY A 211 -25.63 7.19 8.60
N SER A 212 -26.05 6.97 9.85
CA SER A 212 -25.15 6.86 11.00
C SER A 212 -24.12 5.74 10.81
N GLY A 213 -22.97 5.91 11.44
CA GLY A 213 -21.98 4.86 11.64
C GLY A 213 -20.55 5.37 11.82
N ALA A 214 -19.71 4.45 12.27
CA ALA A 214 -18.29 4.69 12.51
C ALA A 214 -17.39 3.67 11.79
N LEU A 215 -16.12 4.04 11.60
CA LEU A 215 -15.07 3.19 11.04
C LEU A 215 -13.98 2.90 12.07
N ASP A 216 -13.45 1.67 12.02
CA ASP A 216 -12.36 1.24 12.89
C ASP A 216 -11.58 0.04 12.28
N ASN A 217 -10.46 -0.33 12.89
CA ASN A 217 -9.71 -1.58 12.70
C ASN A 217 -9.35 -1.91 11.24
N PHE A 218 -8.77 -0.96 10.51
CA PHE A 218 -8.27 -1.24 9.16
C PHE A 218 -7.02 -2.12 9.23
N CYS A 219 -7.09 -3.32 8.67
CA CYS A 219 -5.95 -4.22 8.55
C CYS A 219 -5.07 -3.79 7.37
N ILE A 220 -3.94 -3.14 7.69
CA ILE A 220 -3.00 -2.61 6.70
C ILE A 220 -1.77 -3.52 6.61
N ASN A 221 -1.37 -3.83 5.39
CA ASN A 221 -0.10 -4.45 5.09
C ASN A 221 0.70 -3.54 4.16
N VAL A 222 1.96 -3.36 4.49
CA VAL A 222 2.90 -2.59 3.68
C VAL A 222 3.92 -3.58 3.17
N THR A 223 3.82 -3.89 1.88
CA THR A 223 4.95 -4.46 1.17
C THR A 223 5.96 -3.35 0.98
N GLU A 224 6.88 -3.24 1.94
CA GLU A 224 8.19 -2.65 1.66
C GLU A 224 8.75 -3.51 0.51
N GLU A 225 8.55 -3.08 -0.73
CA GLU A 225 9.32 -3.59 -1.85
C GLU A 225 10.77 -3.59 -1.38
N ASP A 226 11.46 -4.73 -1.48
CA ASP A 226 12.89 -4.82 -1.14
C ASP A 226 13.58 -3.78 -2.02
N SER A 227 13.74 -2.58 -1.46
CA SER A 227 14.17 -1.41 -2.19
C SER A 227 15.66 -1.49 -2.47
N GLY A 228 16.27 -2.64 -2.16
CA GLY A 228 17.66 -2.97 -2.27
C GLY A 228 18.49 -2.09 -1.34
N CYS A 229 19.75 -1.96 -1.68
CA CYS A 229 20.64 -0.99 -1.07
C CYS A 229 21.69 -0.60 -2.11
N THR A 230 22.29 0.57 -1.93
CA THR A 230 23.27 1.08 -2.88
C THR A 230 24.69 0.71 -2.50
N TYR A 231 25.53 0.52 -3.51
CA TYR A 231 26.98 0.43 -3.39
C TYR A 231 27.66 1.61 -4.09
N THR A 232 28.80 2.03 -3.56
CA THR A 232 29.58 3.13 -4.16
C THR A 232 30.26 2.72 -5.47
N GLN A 233 30.68 3.70 -6.28
CA GLN A 233 31.54 3.47 -7.44
C GLN A 233 32.84 2.71 -7.11
N GLY A 234 33.32 2.79 -5.87
CA GLY A 234 34.45 2.01 -5.36
C GLY A 234 34.22 0.49 -5.34
N PHE A 235 33.02 0.07 -4.92
CA PHE A 235 32.60 -1.33 -4.92
C PHE A 235 32.55 -1.88 -6.34
N TRP A 236 31.82 -1.21 -7.24
CA TRP A 236 31.64 -1.63 -8.62
C TRP A 236 32.95 -1.64 -9.42
N LYS A 237 33.86 -0.71 -9.14
CA LYS A 237 35.21 -0.70 -9.76
C LYS A 237 36.02 -1.95 -9.43
N ASN A 238 35.79 -2.59 -8.28
CA ASN A 238 36.53 -3.76 -7.83
C ASN A 238 35.89 -5.06 -8.33
N GLU A 239 36.54 -5.70 -9.32
CA GLU A 239 36.13 -6.98 -9.93
C GLU A 239 35.96 -8.13 -8.92
N LYS A 240 36.55 -8.02 -7.71
CA LYS A 240 36.43 -9.04 -6.66
C LYS A 240 35.27 -8.81 -5.69
N LYS A 241 34.72 -7.59 -5.61
CA LYS A 241 33.65 -7.25 -4.67
C LYS A 241 32.26 -7.47 -5.28
N GLY A 242 32.04 -6.99 -6.50
CA GLY A 242 30.74 -7.13 -7.18
C GLY A 242 30.88 -7.60 -8.62
N ALA A 243 30.15 -8.64 -8.99
CA ALA A 243 29.88 -8.92 -10.41
C ALA A 243 28.91 -7.86 -10.94
N PHE A 244 29.08 -7.40 -12.19
CA PHE A 244 28.07 -6.52 -12.77
C PHE A 244 26.78 -7.34 -12.96
N PRO A 245 25.61 -6.86 -12.48
CA PRO A 245 24.35 -7.52 -12.74
C PRO A 245 24.00 -7.48 -14.23
N ASP A 246 23.22 -8.45 -14.69
CA ASP A 246 22.68 -8.44 -16.05
C ASP A 246 21.80 -7.18 -16.25
N PRO A 247 21.77 -6.59 -17.47
CA PRO A 247 22.46 -7.01 -18.69
C PRO A 247 23.87 -6.42 -18.86
N TYR A 248 24.43 -5.76 -17.84
CA TYR A 248 25.63 -4.94 -17.99
C TYR A 248 26.93 -5.75 -17.97
N ASN A 249 27.85 -5.42 -18.87
CA ASN A 249 29.19 -6.01 -18.86
C ASN A 249 30.29 -4.96 -18.68
N ARG A 250 31.30 -5.30 -17.88
CA ARG A 250 32.52 -4.50 -17.68
C ARG A 250 33.25 -4.12 -18.98
N SER A 251 33.08 -4.96 -20.01
CA SER A 251 33.73 -4.82 -21.32
C SER A 251 32.91 -4.03 -22.34
N ASP A 252 31.67 -3.68 -22.01
CA ASP A 252 30.83 -2.87 -22.91
C ASP A 252 31.44 -1.48 -23.06
N VAL A 253 31.26 -0.88 -24.22
CA VAL A 253 31.69 0.50 -24.47
C VAL A 253 30.74 1.44 -23.73
N PHE A 254 31.31 2.36 -22.96
CA PHE A 254 30.57 3.39 -22.27
C PHE A 254 30.34 4.58 -23.22
N PHE A 255 29.17 4.58 -23.87
CA PHE A 255 28.70 5.67 -24.73
C PHE A 255 29.79 6.16 -25.72
N LEU A 256 29.90 7.48 -25.94
CA LEU A 256 30.86 8.09 -26.86
C LEU A 256 32.29 8.20 -26.30
N SER A 257 32.61 7.56 -25.16
CA SER A 257 33.96 7.63 -24.58
C SER A 257 35.00 6.79 -25.32
N GLU A 258 34.58 5.84 -26.15
CA GLU A 258 35.41 4.77 -26.73
C GLU A 258 36.14 3.90 -25.67
N MET A 259 35.73 4.01 -24.40
CA MET A 259 36.30 3.28 -23.28
C MET A 259 35.29 2.28 -22.76
N THR A 260 35.76 1.14 -22.26
CA THR A 260 34.83 0.23 -21.59
C THR A 260 34.37 0.79 -20.25
N TRP A 261 33.22 0.34 -19.74
CA TRP A 261 32.72 0.71 -18.40
C TRP A 261 33.81 0.52 -17.33
N GLN A 262 34.53 -0.60 -17.37
CA GLN A 262 35.65 -0.86 -16.46
C GLN A 262 36.80 0.14 -16.60
N LYS A 263 37.11 0.55 -17.83
CA LYS A 263 38.19 1.50 -18.11
C LYS A 263 37.81 2.91 -17.68
N VAL A 264 36.54 3.29 -17.82
CA VAL A 264 35.98 4.54 -17.27
C VAL A 264 36.18 4.55 -15.75
N LEU A 265 35.68 3.55 -15.00
CA LEU A 265 35.84 3.49 -13.54
C LEU A 265 37.31 3.49 -13.06
N LYS A 266 38.24 3.00 -13.88
CA LYS A 266 39.70 3.01 -13.60
C LYS A 266 40.39 4.32 -14.00
N THR A 267 39.71 5.20 -14.72
CA THR A 267 40.24 6.51 -15.14
C THR A 267 40.10 7.50 -14.00
N SER A 268 41.07 8.41 -13.87
CA SER A 268 40.99 9.44 -12.82
C SER A 268 39.90 10.45 -13.18
N PRO A 269 38.88 10.67 -12.33
CA PRO A 269 37.83 11.63 -12.61
C PRO A 269 38.27 13.09 -12.38
N LYS A 270 39.45 13.30 -11.77
CA LYS A 270 39.91 14.62 -11.34
C LYS A 270 40.06 15.58 -12.53
N GLY A 271 39.25 16.64 -12.52
CA GLY A 271 39.38 17.77 -13.46
C GLY A 271 38.60 17.62 -14.77
N ASN A 272 37.88 16.52 -14.97
CA ASN A 272 36.99 16.31 -16.11
C ASN A 272 35.58 15.94 -15.62
N ALA A 273 34.61 16.84 -15.83
CA ALA A 273 33.24 16.66 -15.36
C ALA A 273 32.57 15.42 -16.00
N TYR A 274 32.96 15.03 -17.21
CA TYR A 274 32.51 13.80 -17.85
C TYR A 274 32.82 12.59 -16.99
N PHE A 275 34.08 12.44 -16.57
CA PHE A 275 34.49 11.28 -15.77
C PHE A 275 33.98 11.35 -14.33
N GLN A 276 33.75 12.55 -13.77
CA GLN A 276 33.10 12.68 -12.46
C GLN A 276 31.69 12.08 -12.50
N ALA A 277 30.86 12.56 -13.43
CA ALA A 277 29.51 12.05 -13.62
C ALA A 277 29.50 10.57 -14.02
N ALA A 278 30.39 10.15 -14.94
CA ALA A 278 30.38 8.79 -15.46
C ALA A 278 30.64 7.74 -14.38
N HIS A 279 31.45 8.06 -13.37
CA HIS A 279 31.68 7.14 -12.25
C HIS A 279 30.41 6.93 -11.43
N GLN A 280 29.67 8.00 -11.16
CA GLN A 280 28.44 7.93 -10.37
C GLN A 280 27.29 7.32 -11.17
N TYR A 281 27.19 7.65 -12.46
CA TYR A 281 26.24 7.05 -13.39
C TYR A 281 26.40 5.54 -13.46
N ILE A 282 27.61 5.04 -13.67
CA ILE A 282 27.86 3.60 -13.75
C ILE A 282 27.45 2.91 -12.44
N ALA A 283 27.78 3.50 -11.28
CA ALA A 283 27.40 2.93 -9.99
C ALA A 283 25.89 2.93 -9.76
N ALA A 284 25.21 4.03 -10.11
CA ALA A 284 23.76 4.15 -9.93
C ALA A 284 23.02 3.11 -10.78
N VAL A 285 23.37 3.02 -12.07
CA VAL A 285 22.77 2.05 -13.00
C VAL A 285 22.99 0.60 -12.55
N LEU A 286 24.18 0.28 -12.03
CA LEU A 286 24.45 -1.05 -11.50
C LEU A 286 23.73 -1.34 -10.18
N ASN A 287 23.52 -0.33 -9.34
CA ASN A 287 22.72 -0.47 -8.13
C ASN A 287 21.28 -0.83 -8.48
N GLY A 288 20.64 -0.14 -9.43
CA GLY A 288 19.28 -0.50 -9.83
C GLY A 288 19.19 -1.85 -10.54
N ALA A 289 20.19 -2.20 -11.35
CA ALA A 289 20.29 -3.56 -11.90
C ALA A 289 20.49 -4.64 -10.82
N ASN A 290 21.00 -4.25 -9.65
CA ASN A 290 21.16 -5.09 -8.47
C ASN A 290 19.94 -5.03 -7.51
N GLY A 291 18.81 -4.46 -7.95
CA GLY A 291 17.57 -4.41 -7.19
C GLY A 291 17.38 -3.15 -6.32
N ALA A 292 18.28 -2.17 -6.37
CA ALA A 292 18.07 -0.92 -5.66
C ALA A 292 17.02 -0.05 -6.36
N SER A 293 16.01 0.42 -5.62
CA SER A 293 15.00 1.35 -6.12
C SER A 293 15.59 2.72 -6.49
N TYR A 294 14.98 3.41 -7.44
CA TYR A 294 15.31 4.80 -7.77
C TYR A 294 14.19 5.73 -7.30
N PRO A 295 14.50 6.72 -6.46
CA PRO A 295 13.64 7.91 -6.33
C PRO A 295 13.55 8.67 -7.66
N ASP A 296 12.47 9.40 -7.88
CA ASP A 296 12.24 10.20 -9.10
C ASP A 296 13.44 11.09 -9.47
N GLU A 297 14.04 11.77 -8.49
CA GLU A 297 15.21 12.64 -8.72
C GLU A 297 16.44 11.87 -9.26
N VAL A 298 16.56 10.58 -8.92
CA VAL A 298 17.63 9.69 -9.39
C VAL A 298 17.32 9.20 -10.80
N GLU A 299 16.06 8.89 -11.11
CA GLU A 299 15.63 8.55 -12.47
C GLU A 299 15.88 9.71 -13.43
N ASP A 300 15.47 10.92 -13.06
CA ASP A 300 15.72 12.16 -13.82
C ASP A 300 17.22 12.38 -14.08
N ALA A 301 18.07 12.16 -13.06
CA ALA A 301 19.51 12.30 -13.18
C ALA A 301 20.14 11.22 -14.09
N ILE A 302 19.60 9.99 -14.09
CA ILE A 302 20.01 8.93 -15.00
C ILE A 302 19.58 9.25 -16.43
N GLU A 303 18.36 9.75 -16.66
CA GLU A 303 17.89 10.14 -18.00
C GLU A 303 18.74 11.29 -18.57
N LEU A 304 18.98 12.34 -17.77
CA LEU A 304 19.86 13.45 -18.15
C LEU A 304 21.28 12.95 -18.43
N GLY A 305 21.82 12.09 -17.56
CA GLY A 305 23.14 11.48 -17.74
C GLY A 305 23.25 10.70 -19.04
N THR A 306 22.27 9.87 -19.35
CA THR A 306 22.18 9.11 -20.61
C THR A 306 22.26 10.05 -21.81
N THR A 307 21.42 11.09 -21.83
CA THR A 307 21.39 12.10 -22.89
C THR A 307 22.75 12.79 -23.07
N LEU A 308 23.40 13.17 -21.97
CA LEU A 308 24.71 13.81 -21.99
C LEU A 308 25.80 12.90 -22.54
N PHE A 309 25.85 11.64 -22.10
CA PHE A 309 26.89 10.69 -22.53
C PHE A 309 26.69 10.21 -23.98
N ASP A 310 25.45 10.14 -24.47
CA ASP A 310 25.14 9.87 -25.88
C ASP A 310 25.48 11.05 -26.81
N THR A 311 25.64 12.26 -26.26
CA THR A 311 25.84 13.48 -27.07
C THR A 311 27.29 13.94 -27.09
N TYR A 312 27.98 13.88 -25.96
CA TYR A 312 29.30 14.52 -25.80
C TYR A 312 30.40 13.50 -25.52
N THR A 313 31.61 13.80 -26.01
CA THR A 313 32.81 13.00 -25.74
C THR A 313 33.57 13.53 -24.51
N PRO A 314 34.44 12.71 -23.89
CA PRO A 314 35.29 13.17 -22.80
C PRO A 314 36.20 14.35 -23.15
N ALA A 315 36.59 14.46 -24.43
CA ALA A 315 37.47 15.53 -24.92
C ALA A 315 36.76 16.88 -24.98
N GLU A 316 35.50 16.91 -25.44
CA GLU A 316 34.68 18.13 -25.50
C GLU A 316 34.43 18.71 -24.10
N ILE A 317 34.24 17.84 -23.10
CA ILE A 317 33.98 18.27 -21.72
C ILE A 317 35.27 18.64 -20.96
N ALA A 318 36.43 18.09 -21.35
CA ALA A 318 37.71 18.33 -20.67
C ALA A 318 38.12 19.81 -20.70
N ASP A 319 37.75 20.54 -21.75
CA ASP A 319 38.15 21.93 -21.97
C ASP A 319 37.23 22.93 -21.26
N LEU A 320 36.03 22.51 -20.84
CA LEU A 320 35.07 23.36 -20.14
C LEU A 320 35.57 23.73 -18.74
N LYS A 321 35.30 24.96 -18.31
CA LYS A 321 35.76 25.54 -17.04
C LYS A 321 34.66 26.35 -16.36
N GLY A 322 34.81 26.59 -15.07
CA GLY A 322 33.95 27.53 -14.33
C GLY A 322 32.46 27.20 -14.40
N ASN A 323 31.66 28.20 -14.70
CA ASN A 323 30.19 28.15 -14.72
C ASN A 323 29.62 27.84 -16.11
N ASP A 324 30.38 27.18 -16.97
CA ASP A 324 29.86 26.68 -18.24
C ASP A 324 28.61 25.81 -18.01
N GLU A 325 27.53 26.08 -18.74
CA GLU A 325 26.21 25.47 -18.52
C GLU A 325 26.23 23.96 -18.77
N LEU A 326 26.90 23.52 -19.85
CA LEU A 326 27.02 22.09 -20.16
C LEU A 326 27.83 21.38 -19.08
N ARG A 327 28.93 21.99 -18.62
CA ARG A 327 29.70 21.47 -17.49
C ARG A 327 28.87 21.43 -16.20
N ALA A 328 27.95 22.37 -15.99
CA ALA A 328 27.06 22.38 -14.84
C ALA A 328 26.06 21.22 -14.88
N GLN A 329 25.55 20.84 -16.05
CA GLN A 329 24.67 19.67 -16.21
C GLN A 329 25.38 18.37 -15.81
N PHE A 330 26.62 18.14 -16.26
CA PHE A 330 27.41 16.98 -15.81
C PHE A 330 27.64 16.98 -14.29
N ARG A 331 27.80 18.15 -13.67
CA ARG A 331 27.94 18.26 -12.21
C ARG A 331 26.66 17.93 -11.47
N MET A 332 25.52 18.39 -11.97
CA MET A 332 24.21 18.05 -11.42
C MET A 332 24.01 16.53 -11.38
N VAL A 333 24.27 15.85 -12.50
CA VAL A 333 24.22 14.37 -12.57
C VAL A 333 25.21 13.74 -11.58
N ASN A 334 26.45 14.25 -11.50
CA ASN A 334 27.43 13.75 -10.54
C ASN A 334 26.94 13.88 -9.10
N ASP A 335 26.38 15.03 -8.72
CA ASP A 335 26.07 15.33 -7.33
C ASP A 335 24.86 14.51 -6.85
N VAL A 336 23.77 14.45 -7.63
CA VAL A 336 22.59 13.63 -7.30
C VAL A 336 22.95 12.14 -7.21
N LEU A 337 23.68 11.63 -8.20
CA LEU A 337 24.04 10.21 -8.20
C LEU A 337 25.12 9.86 -7.16
N ASP A 338 25.97 10.81 -6.74
CA ASP A 338 26.85 10.59 -5.58
C ASP A 338 26.03 10.45 -4.29
N ASP A 339 25.04 11.31 -4.06
CA ASP A 339 24.17 11.21 -2.88
C ASP A 339 23.41 9.88 -2.85
N TYR A 340 22.87 9.45 -4.00
CA TYR A 340 22.23 8.14 -4.15
C TYR A 340 23.19 6.98 -3.85
N ASN A 341 24.35 6.93 -4.51
CA ASN A 341 25.30 5.83 -4.36
C ASN A 341 25.93 5.71 -2.96
N ASN A 342 25.89 6.79 -2.17
CA ASN A 342 26.31 6.81 -0.77
C ASN A 342 25.12 6.61 0.20
N GLY A 343 23.93 6.28 -0.30
CA GLY A 343 22.73 6.02 0.48
C GLY A 343 22.18 7.24 1.23
N ARG A 344 22.48 8.47 0.78
CA ARG A 344 21.91 9.70 1.37
C ARG A 344 20.50 9.98 0.88
N ILE A 345 20.19 9.53 -0.33
CA ILE A 345 18.85 9.50 -0.93
C ILE A 345 18.61 8.09 -1.48
N GLY A 346 17.35 7.69 -1.63
CA GLY A 346 16.98 6.33 -2.04
C GLY A 346 17.08 5.30 -0.90
N PRO A 347 17.30 4.02 -1.21
CA PRO A 347 17.08 2.90 -0.28
C PRO A 347 18.17 2.72 0.78
N GLY A 348 19.07 3.69 0.93
CA GLY A 348 20.21 3.61 1.84
C GLY A 348 21.41 2.83 1.27
N HIS A 349 22.42 2.61 2.11
CA HIS A 349 23.69 2.00 1.74
C HIS A 349 23.79 0.57 2.24
N CYS A 350 24.38 -0.33 1.44
CA CYS A 350 24.64 -1.69 1.89
C CYS A 350 25.78 -1.71 2.92
N ASP A 351 25.65 -2.58 3.92
CA ASP A 351 26.77 -2.92 4.80
C ASP A 351 27.81 -3.74 4.01
N ASP A 352 29.08 -3.35 4.14
CA ASP A 352 30.20 -3.70 3.25
C ASP A 352 31.05 -4.89 3.74
#